data_AF-A0A6N9Z6E9-F1
#
_entry.id   AF-A0A6N9Z6E9-F1
#
_cell.length_a   1.000
_cell.length_b   1.000
_cell.length_c   1.000
_cell.angle_alpha   90.00
_cell.angle_beta   90.00
_cell.angle_gamma   90.00
#
_symmetry.space_group_name_H-M   'P 1'
#
loop_
_entity.id
_entity.type
_entity.pdbx_description
1 polymer ?
#
loop_
_entity_poly.entity_id
_entity_poly.type
_entity_poly.pdbx_seq_one_letter_code
_entity_poly.pdbx_strand_id
1 'polypeptide(L)'
;MSETQQAYATMITNFDSTEQRDEWDRIAQGFAGCPTPDALWRKDAGHRTCERLLNDHTEFATRFAGIIRTAYLYCPRIMLTDAQLFDGMFFLALGPAAVNGILGKSYKDGPSIIVSGRAPSLEECLVQFTTATVGSVRQAALKADPAIRPDSVRCAGGDDELTLRPLEYSAFGTTVTRSQALGFDAEFYRRFTERMASAGTGDLGESGGSGETKAQVIASTFAAALHGEEDAGASCRFLAQRWQEWIDAERAGLVLYENQNDEEARKRAGSKGFMTHFGEYVERHARAMRDQCRGLRGPDVDCFLRTLESISGMPKRSDAFMCIKRSKLPERDHMLSRQMLRDWYQLVYQQTMARHLGAQLIAVDAERNSFAQIAGQASGSASMMLSGAITQMLGGMPFVRFATLCYECRGTIAAWRACTPDMSRRRQRVVTRNMAYSIEQASQETSLIDDAKGMAGGAAIAAILAFVSAMSDNVWLNGNAPIWMIVVAAWFIGIVPDLLDLGKWVWGVRSSSKTVVYMA
;
A
#
# COMPACT_ATOMS: atom_id res chain seq x y z
N MET A 1 -17.26 26.21 14.89
CA MET A 1 -17.42 25.47 13.63
C MET A 1 -16.02 25.32 13.06
N SER A 2 -15.36 24.17 13.25
CA SER A 2 -14.02 23.96 12.70
C SER A 2 -14.14 23.69 11.21
N GLU A 3 -13.46 24.48 10.39
CA GLU A 3 -13.20 24.11 9.00
C GLU A 3 -12.57 22.71 9.01
N THR A 4 -13.24 21.73 8.41
CA THR A 4 -12.71 20.38 8.25
C THR A 4 -11.55 20.48 7.26
N GLN A 5 -10.35 20.73 7.79
CA GLN A 5 -9.12 20.88 7.01
C GLN A 5 -8.90 19.59 6.21
N GLN A 6 -8.87 19.72 4.88
CA GLN A 6 -8.60 18.59 3.98
C GLN A 6 -7.29 17.91 4.40
N ALA A 7 -7.29 16.57 4.49
CA ALA A 7 -6.13 15.83 4.97
C ALA A 7 -4.89 16.17 4.12
N TYR A 8 -3.79 16.56 4.79
CA TYR A 8 -2.53 16.95 4.17
C TYR A 8 -1.95 15.83 3.29
N ALA A 9 -2.00 14.60 3.79
CA ALA A 9 -1.55 13.41 3.11
C ALA A 9 -2.35 12.20 3.58
N THR A 10 -2.24 11.11 2.81
CA THR A 10 -2.89 9.84 3.13
C THR A 10 -1.86 8.74 3.29
N MET A 11 -1.99 7.96 4.36
CA MET A 11 -1.30 6.68 4.56
C MET A 11 -2.22 5.55 4.13
N ILE A 12 -1.63 4.51 3.53
CA ILE A 12 -2.36 3.36 3.00
C ILE A 12 -1.93 2.12 3.78
N THR A 13 -2.89 1.43 4.38
CA THR A 13 -2.63 0.20 5.16
C THR A 13 -1.89 -0.86 4.34
N ASN A 14 -2.26 -1.02 3.06
CA ASN A 14 -1.60 -1.92 2.11
C ASN A 14 -0.10 -1.66 1.92
N PHE A 15 0.38 -0.46 2.25
CA PHE A 15 1.80 -0.09 2.12
C PHE A 15 2.61 -0.35 3.38
N ASP A 16 2.00 -0.92 4.40
CA ASP A 16 2.77 -1.54 5.47
C ASP A 16 3.66 -2.67 4.93
N SER A 17 4.91 -2.77 5.39
CA SER A 17 5.85 -3.76 4.86
C SER A 17 5.38 -5.20 5.05
N THR A 18 4.64 -5.51 6.12
CA THR A 18 4.11 -6.86 6.35
C THR A 18 2.89 -7.13 5.48
N GLU A 19 2.02 -6.14 5.26
CA GLU A 19 0.88 -6.26 4.34
C GLU A 19 1.34 -6.40 2.89
N GLN A 20 2.36 -5.63 2.48
CA GLN A 20 2.99 -5.77 1.17
C GLN A 20 3.56 -7.18 0.97
N ARG A 21 4.14 -7.76 2.02
CA ARG A 21 4.71 -9.11 2.01
C ARG A 21 3.63 -10.18 1.86
N ASP A 22 2.58 -10.10 2.68
CA ASP A 22 1.47 -11.05 2.63
C ASP A 22 0.75 -10.99 1.27
N GLU A 23 0.55 -9.77 0.74
CA GLU A 23 -0.03 -9.57 -0.59
C GLU A 23 0.88 -10.14 -1.70
N TRP A 24 2.19 -9.88 -1.62
CA TRP A 24 3.16 -10.44 -2.56
C TRP A 24 3.13 -11.97 -2.55
N ASP A 25 3.11 -12.58 -1.37
CA ASP A 25 3.06 -14.04 -1.24
C ASP A 25 1.75 -14.62 -1.75
N ARG A 26 0.62 -13.93 -1.55
CA ARG A 26 -0.68 -14.35 -2.09
C ARG A 26 -0.66 -14.37 -3.62
N ILE A 27 -0.06 -13.36 -4.25
CA ILE A 27 0.10 -13.31 -5.71
C ILE A 27 1.05 -14.42 -6.17
N ALA A 28 2.19 -14.59 -5.48
CA ALA A 28 3.20 -15.59 -5.79
C ALA A 28 2.68 -17.04 -5.70
N GLN A 29 1.74 -17.32 -4.78
CA GLN A 29 1.08 -18.63 -4.68
C GLN A 29 0.29 -19.01 -5.95
N GLY A 30 -0.09 -18.03 -6.77
CA GLY A 30 -0.74 -18.26 -8.07
C GLY A 30 0.20 -18.83 -9.14
N PHE A 31 1.52 -18.83 -8.92
CA PHE A 31 2.52 -19.20 -9.92
C PHE A 31 3.49 -20.25 -9.41
N ALA A 32 3.74 -21.28 -10.23
CA ALA A 32 4.73 -22.30 -9.90
C ALA A 32 6.15 -21.74 -10.05
N GLY A 33 7.02 -22.00 -9.07
CA GLY A 33 8.44 -21.65 -9.16
C GLY A 33 8.77 -20.19 -8.82
N CYS A 34 7.86 -19.45 -8.17
CA CYS A 34 8.20 -18.12 -7.65
C CYS A 34 9.39 -18.17 -6.67
N PRO A 35 10.35 -17.24 -6.79
CA PRO A 35 11.51 -17.19 -5.92
C PRO A 35 11.08 -16.86 -4.48
N THR A 36 11.84 -17.39 -3.53
CA THR A 36 11.76 -16.95 -2.13
C THR A 36 12.21 -15.49 -2.00
N PRO A 37 11.86 -14.81 -0.90
CA PRO A 37 12.02 -13.35 -0.78
C PRO A 37 13.49 -12.95 -0.74
N ASP A 38 14.30 -13.75 -0.07
CA ASP A 38 15.75 -13.63 -0.03
C ASP A 38 16.39 -13.82 -1.41
N ALA A 39 15.90 -14.79 -2.19
CA ALA A 39 16.37 -15.05 -3.56
C ALA A 39 15.95 -13.99 -4.58
N LEU A 40 14.90 -13.21 -4.28
CA LEU A 40 14.35 -12.18 -5.15
C LEU A 40 15.40 -11.10 -5.48
N TRP A 41 16.26 -10.77 -4.51
CA TRP A 41 17.20 -9.65 -4.60
C TRP A 41 18.55 -10.01 -5.22
N ARG A 42 18.74 -11.26 -5.64
CA ARG A 42 19.96 -11.73 -6.28
C ARG A 42 20.11 -11.07 -7.66
N LYS A 43 21.27 -10.47 -7.90
CA LYS A 43 21.60 -9.84 -9.19
C LYS A 43 23.05 -10.06 -9.57
N ASP A 44 23.25 -10.73 -10.71
CA ASP A 44 24.53 -10.93 -11.36
C ASP A 44 24.39 -10.80 -12.90
N ALA A 45 25.45 -11.08 -13.65
CA ALA A 45 25.45 -10.94 -15.12
C ALA A 45 24.41 -11.85 -15.82
N GLY A 46 24.06 -13.00 -15.21
CA GLY A 46 23.12 -13.99 -15.76
C GLY A 46 21.78 -14.09 -15.02
N HIS A 47 21.67 -13.54 -13.81
CA HIS A 47 20.49 -13.66 -12.95
C HIS A 47 19.97 -12.28 -12.55
N ARG A 48 18.73 -12.00 -12.94
CA ARG A 48 17.96 -10.82 -12.52
C ARG A 48 16.59 -11.27 -12.05
N THR A 49 16.55 -11.92 -10.88
CA THR A 49 15.38 -12.68 -10.42
C THR A 49 14.14 -11.81 -10.32
N CYS A 50 14.21 -10.68 -9.59
CA CYS A 50 13.08 -9.77 -9.45
C CYS A 50 12.63 -9.15 -10.78
N GLU A 51 13.58 -8.68 -11.60
CA GLU A 51 13.26 -8.04 -12.88
C GLU A 51 12.57 -9.03 -13.83
N ARG A 52 13.03 -10.29 -13.90
CA ARG A 52 12.38 -11.34 -14.69
C ARG A 52 10.99 -11.67 -14.16
N LEU A 53 10.85 -11.87 -12.85
CA LEU A 53 9.55 -12.17 -12.23
C LEU A 53 8.51 -11.08 -12.55
N LEU A 54 8.88 -9.80 -12.44
CA LEU A 54 7.96 -8.69 -12.74
C LEU A 54 7.60 -8.59 -14.23
N ASN A 55 8.49 -9.01 -15.13
CA ASN A 55 8.23 -9.04 -16.56
C ASN A 55 7.33 -10.22 -16.96
N ASP A 56 7.58 -11.39 -16.37
CA ASP A 56 6.84 -12.63 -16.66
C ASP A 56 5.44 -12.60 -16.02
N HIS A 57 5.28 -11.92 -14.88
CA HIS A 57 4.05 -11.84 -14.10
C HIS A 57 3.66 -10.38 -13.82
N THR A 58 2.95 -9.78 -14.77
CA THR A 58 2.49 -8.38 -14.66
C THR A 58 1.51 -8.13 -13.51
N GLU A 59 0.91 -9.20 -12.95
CA GLU A 59 -0.08 -9.17 -11.87
C GLU A 59 0.44 -8.44 -10.63
N PHE A 60 1.73 -8.56 -10.31
CA PHE A 60 2.36 -7.82 -9.20
C PHE A 60 2.27 -6.31 -9.43
N ALA A 61 2.66 -5.85 -10.62
CA ALA A 61 2.63 -4.43 -10.98
C ALA A 61 1.19 -3.92 -11.12
N THR A 62 0.30 -4.69 -11.72
CA THR A 62 -1.14 -4.37 -11.87
C THR A 62 -1.82 -4.22 -10.51
N ARG A 63 -1.57 -5.13 -9.57
CA ARG A 63 -2.13 -5.06 -8.21
C ARG A 63 -1.67 -3.82 -7.48
N PHE A 64 -0.36 -3.56 -7.46
CA PHE A 64 0.21 -2.37 -6.85
C PHE A 64 -0.32 -1.08 -7.51
N ALA A 65 -0.39 -1.05 -8.85
CA ALA A 65 -0.92 0.08 -9.60
C ALA A 65 -2.36 0.41 -9.23
N GLY A 66 -3.21 -0.60 -9.09
CA GLY A 66 -4.60 -0.41 -8.66
C GLY A 66 -4.68 0.25 -7.30
N ILE A 67 -3.89 -0.23 -6.33
CA ILE A 67 -3.83 0.29 -4.96
C ILE A 67 -3.38 1.76 -4.96
N ILE A 68 -2.21 2.04 -5.56
CA ILE A 68 -1.59 3.37 -5.48
C ILE A 68 -2.38 4.42 -6.28
N ARG A 69 -2.96 4.06 -7.43
CA ARG A 69 -3.77 4.97 -8.25
C ARG A 69 -5.10 5.30 -7.57
N THR A 70 -5.74 4.30 -6.96
CA THR A 70 -6.97 4.53 -6.18
C THR A 70 -6.70 5.51 -5.05
N ALA A 71 -5.60 5.31 -4.30
CA ALA A 71 -5.20 6.22 -3.25
C ALA A 71 -4.85 7.61 -3.78
N TYR A 72 -4.13 7.71 -4.90
CA TYR A 72 -3.77 8.98 -5.52
C TYR A 72 -4.98 9.80 -5.98
N LEU A 73 -6.01 9.14 -6.53
CA LEU A 73 -7.26 9.79 -6.90
C LEU A 73 -7.96 10.36 -5.67
N TYR A 74 -7.89 9.68 -4.52
CA TYR A 74 -8.40 10.17 -3.24
C TYR A 74 -7.57 11.32 -2.65
N CYS A 75 -6.25 11.21 -2.64
CA CYS A 75 -5.33 12.23 -2.13
C CYS A 75 -4.06 12.25 -2.98
N PRO A 76 -3.66 13.40 -3.56
CA PRO A 76 -2.48 13.47 -4.43
C PRO A 76 -1.15 13.31 -3.69
N ARG A 77 -1.19 13.27 -2.35
CA ARG A 77 -0.05 13.20 -1.43
C ARG A 77 -0.15 11.91 -0.62
N ILE A 78 0.65 10.94 -1.00
CA ILE A 78 0.74 9.64 -0.35
C ILE A 78 1.93 9.67 0.60
N MET A 79 1.67 9.43 1.88
CA MET A 79 2.70 9.42 2.91
C MET A 79 3.08 7.98 3.25
N LEU A 80 4.39 7.72 3.28
CA LEU A 80 5.02 6.49 3.69
C LEU A 80 5.94 6.77 4.88
N THR A 81 6.13 5.80 5.76
CA THR A 81 7.28 5.82 6.67
C THR A 81 8.53 5.31 5.96
N ASP A 82 9.71 5.63 6.52
CA ASP A 82 10.98 5.04 6.12
C ASP A 82 10.93 3.49 6.08
N ALA A 83 10.30 2.86 7.07
CA ALA A 83 10.14 1.41 7.12
C ALA A 83 9.23 0.88 5.99
N GLN A 84 8.13 1.57 5.67
CA GLN A 84 7.22 1.17 4.59
C GLN A 84 7.90 1.22 3.21
N LEU A 85 8.87 2.12 3.06
CA LEU A 85 9.68 2.24 1.84
C LEU A 85 10.82 1.22 1.80
N PHE A 86 11.66 1.18 2.83
CA PHE A 86 12.91 0.41 2.82
C PHE A 86 12.74 -1.08 3.11
N ASP A 87 11.55 -1.50 3.57
CA ASP A 87 11.18 -2.90 3.79
C ASP A 87 9.96 -3.32 2.96
N GLY A 88 9.41 -2.41 2.16
CA GLY A 88 8.22 -2.65 1.35
C GLY A 88 8.53 -3.41 0.07
N MET A 89 8.07 -4.68 -0.03
CA MET A 89 8.31 -5.55 -1.18
C MET A 89 8.02 -4.89 -2.53
N PHE A 90 6.87 -4.21 -2.69
CA PHE A 90 6.49 -3.60 -3.97
C PHE A 90 7.30 -2.34 -4.29
N PHE A 91 7.53 -1.47 -3.29
CA PHE A 91 8.34 -0.26 -3.50
C PHE A 91 9.78 -0.60 -3.86
N LEU A 92 10.34 -1.64 -3.25
CA LEU A 92 11.68 -2.12 -3.55
C LEU A 92 11.73 -2.83 -4.90
N ALA A 93 10.79 -3.73 -5.20
CA ALA A 93 10.78 -4.46 -6.46
C ALA A 93 10.63 -3.52 -7.69
N LEU A 94 9.70 -2.57 -7.61
CA LEU A 94 9.39 -1.65 -8.72
C LEU A 94 10.38 -0.47 -8.81
N GLY A 95 10.81 0.08 -7.67
CA GLY A 95 11.66 1.26 -7.60
C GLY A 95 10.93 2.58 -7.93
N PRO A 96 11.57 3.74 -7.67
CA PRO A 96 10.91 5.05 -7.73
C PRO A 96 10.46 5.44 -9.14
N ALA A 97 11.22 5.08 -10.17
CA ALA A 97 10.89 5.40 -11.56
C ALA A 97 9.59 4.71 -12.01
N ALA A 98 9.45 3.41 -11.72
CA ALA A 98 8.25 2.67 -12.05
C ALA A 98 7.04 3.15 -11.23
N VAL A 99 7.22 3.45 -9.93
CA VAL A 99 6.15 3.98 -9.08
C VAL A 99 5.65 5.34 -9.57
N ASN A 100 6.55 6.27 -9.90
CA ASN A 100 6.18 7.56 -10.48
C ASN A 100 5.54 7.41 -11.86
N GLY A 101 6.06 6.48 -12.66
CA GLY A 101 5.44 6.03 -13.91
C GLY A 101 4.00 5.60 -13.66
N ILE A 102 3.73 4.63 -12.79
CA ILE A 102 2.37 4.17 -12.48
C ILE A 102 1.42 5.34 -12.15
N LEU A 103 1.90 6.37 -11.45
CA LEU A 103 1.12 7.54 -11.04
C LEU A 103 0.86 8.59 -12.13
N GLY A 104 1.32 8.40 -13.37
CA GLY A 104 1.07 9.41 -14.40
C GLY A 104 1.99 10.63 -14.30
N LYS A 105 3.02 10.61 -13.44
CA LYS A 105 3.74 11.82 -13.01
C LYS A 105 4.89 12.14 -13.94
N SER A 106 5.00 13.43 -14.29
CA SER A 106 6.22 14.01 -14.83
C SER A 106 7.04 14.68 -13.73
N TYR A 107 8.31 14.97 -14.01
CA TYR A 107 9.19 15.73 -13.10
C TYR A 107 8.65 17.15 -12.77
N LYS A 108 7.67 17.66 -13.53
CA LYS A 108 7.06 18.99 -13.32
C LYS A 108 5.90 18.98 -12.33
N ASP A 109 5.30 17.82 -12.04
CA ASP A 109 4.06 17.72 -11.26
C ASP A 109 4.29 17.72 -9.75
N GLY A 110 5.54 17.87 -9.30
CA GLY A 110 5.97 17.75 -7.91
C GLY A 110 5.80 16.34 -7.33
N PRO A 111 6.40 16.07 -6.16
CA PRO A 111 6.39 14.75 -5.55
C PRO A 111 5.00 14.38 -5.03
N SER A 112 4.51 13.19 -5.42
CA SER A 112 3.29 12.59 -4.87
C SER A 112 3.56 11.66 -3.70
N ILE A 113 4.78 11.14 -3.60
CA ILE A 113 5.24 10.34 -2.48
C ILE A 113 5.96 11.25 -1.49
N ILE A 114 5.54 11.17 -0.23
CA ILE A 114 6.20 11.77 0.91
C ILE A 114 6.74 10.64 1.78
N VAL A 115 8.03 10.64 2.07
CA VAL A 115 8.63 9.70 3.01
C VAL A 115 8.90 10.43 4.31
N SER A 116 8.21 10.04 5.36
CA SER A 116 8.37 10.60 6.68
C SER A 116 9.32 9.74 7.50
N GLY A 117 10.44 10.32 7.94
CA GLY A 117 11.50 9.62 8.66
C GLY A 117 11.92 10.33 9.94
N ARG A 118 12.69 9.64 10.79
CA ARG A 118 13.16 10.17 12.09
C ARG A 118 14.60 10.68 12.05
N ALA A 119 15.30 10.49 10.93
CA ALA A 119 16.69 10.92 10.78
C ALA A 119 16.75 12.27 10.03
N PRO A 120 17.93 12.91 9.94
CA PRO A 120 18.07 14.16 9.18
C PRO A 120 17.86 14.00 7.66
N SER A 121 18.08 12.80 7.11
CA SER A 121 17.92 12.52 5.68
C SER A 121 17.34 11.13 5.45
N LEU A 122 16.89 10.87 4.22
CA LEU A 122 16.38 9.57 3.82
C LEU A 122 17.48 8.48 3.84
N GLU A 123 18.72 8.84 3.48
CA GLU A 123 19.88 7.95 3.59
C GLU A 123 20.18 7.59 5.05
N GLU A 124 20.15 8.56 5.96
CA GLU A 124 20.33 8.28 7.39
C GLU A 124 19.16 7.47 7.98
N CYS A 125 17.95 7.59 7.40
CA CYS A 125 16.85 6.69 7.76
C CYS A 125 17.14 5.24 7.36
N LEU A 126 17.72 4.99 6.18
CA LEU A 126 18.12 3.63 5.79
C LEU A 126 19.15 3.06 6.78
N VAL A 127 20.16 3.85 7.14
CA VAL A 127 21.18 3.46 8.12
C VAL A 127 20.51 3.11 9.44
N GLN A 128 19.72 4.03 10.02
CA GLN A 128 19.04 3.76 11.29
C GLN A 128 18.06 2.59 11.20
N PHE A 129 17.39 2.38 10.06
CA PHE A 129 16.44 1.28 9.87
C PHE A 129 17.14 -0.09 9.88
N THR A 130 18.36 -0.17 9.35
CA THR A 130 19.08 -1.43 9.14
C THR A 130 20.18 -1.70 10.15
N THR A 131 20.71 -0.67 10.82
CA THR A 131 21.86 -0.78 11.72
C THR A 131 21.52 -0.32 13.14
N ALA A 132 22.32 -0.79 14.10
CA ALA A 132 22.28 -0.36 15.49
C ALA A 132 23.70 -0.48 16.08
N THR A 133 23.99 0.24 17.17
CA THR A 133 25.23 0.00 17.92
C THR A 133 25.08 -1.23 18.81
N VAL A 134 26.16 -1.98 19.01
CA VAL A 134 26.21 -3.15 19.91
C VAL A 134 25.71 -2.76 21.31
N GLY A 135 26.16 -1.62 21.84
CA GLY A 135 25.74 -1.12 23.15
C GLY A 135 24.24 -0.89 23.22
N SER A 136 23.63 -0.29 22.19
CA SER A 136 22.19 -0.07 22.14
C SER A 136 21.39 -1.38 22.11
N VAL A 137 21.89 -2.40 21.39
CA VAL A 137 21.25 -3.72 21.32
C VAL A 137 21.35 -4.44 22.66
N ARG A 138 22.51 -4.39 23.34
CA ARG A 138 22.68 -4.95 24.70
C ARG A 138 21.73 -4.32 25.69
N GLN A 139 21.63 -2.99 25.72
CA GLN A 139 20.71 -2.28 26.60
C GLN A 139 19.25 -2.63 26.31
N ALA A 140 18.88 -2.70 25.03
CA ALA A 140 17.53 -3.10 24.61
C ALA A 140 17.22 -4.57 24.97
N ALA A 141 18.21 -5.46 24.95
CA ALA A 141 18.08 -6.85 25.37
C ALA A 141 17.84 -6.98 26.87
N LEU A 142 18.56 -6.20 27.69
CA LEU A 142 18.40 -6.19 29.15
C LEU A 142 17.02 -5.66 29.58
N LYS A 143 16.51 -4.64 28.87
CA LYS A 143 15.20 -4.02 29.13
C LYS A 143 14.02 -4.77 28.46
N ALA A 144 14.29 -5.80 27.67
CA ALA A 144 13.25 -6.53 26.96
C ALA A 144 12.31 -7.25 27.94
N ASP A 145 11.04 -7.35 27.54
CA ASP A 145 10.03 -8.15 28.22
C ASP A 145 10.52 -9.61 28.39
N PRO A 146 10.29 -10.25 29.54
CA PRO A 146 10.71 -11.63 29.78
C PRO A 146 10.33 -12.62 28.67
N ALA A 147 9.20 -12.42 27.98
CA ALA A 147 8.76 -13.30 26.89
C ALA A 147 9.69 -13.28 25.66
N ILE A 148 10.41 -12.18 25.44
CA ILE A 148 11.25 -11.96 24.24
C ILE A 148 12.74 -11.70 24.57
N ARG A 149 13.12 -11.76 25.84
CA ARG A 149 14.51 -11.58 26.29
C ARG A 149 15.42 -12.69 25.72
N PRO A 150 16.64 -12.36 25.26
CA PRO A 150 17.60 -13.37 24.81
C PRO A 150 18.28 -14.07 25.99
N ASP A 151 18.73 -15.30 25.77
CA ASP A 151 19.39 -16.13 26.82
C ASP A 151 20.77 -15.58 27.23
N SER A 152 21.44 -14.86 26.34
CA SER A 152 22.73 -14.23 26.58
C SER A 152 22.80 -12.86 25.92
N VAL A 153 23.53 -11.94 26.54
CA VAL A 153 23.87 -10.61 26.01
C VAL A 153 25.39 -10.45 25.82
N ARG A 154 26.16 -11.52 25.96
CA ARG A 154 27.60 -11.51 25.68
C ARG A 154 27.83 -11.28 24.19
N CYS A 155 28.80 -10.44 23.87
CA CYS A 155 29.13 -10.08 22.49
C CYS A 155 30.61 -9.69 22.42
N ALA A 156 31.26 -10.02 21.29
CA ALA A 156 32.69 -9.79 21.09
C ALA A 156 33.02 -8.33 20.70
N GLY A 157 32.04 -7.56 20.23
CA GLY A 157 32.22 -6.17 19.79
C GLY A 157 32.22 -5.14 20.94
N GLY A 158 32.78 -3.97 20.66
CA GLY A 158 32.71 -2.77 21.48
C GLY A 158 31.35 -2.09 21.40
N ASP A 159 30.97 -1.30 22.41
CA ASP A 159 29.62 -0.73 22.51
C ASP A 159 29.28 0.27 21.39
N ASP A 160 30.28 0.95 20.82
CA ASP A 160 30.12 1.92 19.73
C ASP A 160 30.17 1.29 18.33
N GLU A 161 30.54 0.01 18.22
CA GLU A 161 30.58 -0.69 16.94
C GLU A 161 29.16 -0.99 16.43
N LEU A 162 29.02 -1.03 15.10
CA LEU A 162 27.77 -1.29 14.41
C LEU A 162 27.49 -2.79 14.30
N THR A 163 26.21 -3.13 14.40
CA THR A 163 25.65 -4.45 14.11
C THR A 163 24.34 -4.31 13.33
N LEU A 164 23.80 -5.43 12.86
CA LEU A 164 22.48 -5.49 12.24
C LEU A 164 21.41 -5.14 13.28
N ARG A 165 20.44 -4.30 12.90
CA ARG A 165 19.37 -3.92 13.81
C ARG A 165 18.43 -5.11 14.05
N PRO A 166 18.13 -5.47 15.32
CA PRO A 166 17.14 -6.50 15.60
C PRO A 166 15.74 -6.07 15.17
N LEU A 167 15.25 -6.66 14.09
CA LEU A 167 13.99 -6.32 13.44
C LEU A 167 13.50 -7.52 12.63
N GLU A 168 12.19 -7.56 12.38
CA GLU A 168 11.60 -8.38 11.32
C GLU A 168 11.68 -7.60 10.00
N TYR A 169 12.36 -8.20 9.02
CA TYR A 169 12.56 -7.63 7.69
C TYR A 169 11.72 -8.38 6.67
N SER A 170 10.67 -7.73 6.21
CA SER A 170 9.75 -8.26 5.20
C SER A 170 10.46 -8.46 3.87
N ALA A 171 11.34 -7.54 3.48
CA ALA A 171 12.12 -7.64 2.25
C ALA A 171 12.98 -8.92 2.22
N PHE A 172 13.64 -9.24 3.35
CA PHE A 172 14.47 -10.44 3.46
C PHE A 172 13.67 -11.70 3.82
N GLY A 173 12.39 -11.59 4.17
CA GLY A 173 11.58 -12.70 4.67
C GLY A 173 12.13 -13.32 5.97
N THR A 174 12.89 -12.57 6.77
CA THR A 174 13.59 -13.08 7.95
C THR A 174 13.52 -12.12 9.14
N THR A 175 13.83 -12.63 10.32
CA THR A 175 13.93 -11.83 11.55
C THR A 175 15.35 -11.88 12.08
N VAL A 176 15.98 -10.71 12.21
CA VAL A 176 17.23 -10.57 12.95
C VAL A 176 16.88 -10.44 14.43
N THR A 177 17.24 -11.46 15.21
CA THR A 177 17.03 -11.45 16.67
C THR A 177 18.15 -10.69 17.39
N ARG A 178 17.89 -10.27 18.63
CA ARG A 178 18.91 -9.66 19.50
C ARG A 178 20.09 -10.61 19.72
N SER A 179 19.84 -11.92 19.86
CA SER A 179 20.89 -12.93 20.00
C SER A 179 21.78 -13.00 18.76
N GLN A 180 21.20 -12.96 17.56
CA GLN A 180 21.98 -12.95 16.31
C GLN A 180 22.79 -11.67 16.17
N ALA A 181 22.18 -10.50 16.40
CA ALA A 181 22.87 -9.21 16.33
C ALA A 181 24.03 -9.05 17.33
N LEU A 182 24.03 -9.82 18.43
CA LEU A 182 25.10 -9.85 19.43
C LEU A 182 26.05 -11.05 19.27
N GLY A 183 25.72 -11.99 18.39
CA GLY A 183 26.40 -13.28 18.23
C GLY A 183 27.48 -13.33 17.16
N PHE A 184 27.69 -12.25 16.40
CA PHE A 184 28.78 -12.16 15.43
C PHE A 184 30.15 -12.04 16.12
N ASP A 185 31.22 -12.33 15.38
CA ASP A 185 32.61 -12.19 15.85
C ASP A 185 33.08 -10.73 15.86
N ALA A 186 34.25 -10.48 16.47
CA ALA A 186 34.82 -9.14 16.59
C ALA A 186 35.21 -8.52 15.23
N GLU A 187 35.57 -9.35 14.25
CA GLU A 187 35.98 -8.87 12.93
C GLU A 187 34.78 -8.31 12.15
N PHE A 188 33.62 -8.96 12.26
CA PHE A 188 32.37 -8.49 11.67
C PHE A 188 32.02 -7.07 12.12
N TYR A 189 31.99 -6.81 13.44
CA TYR A 189 31.59 -5.49 13.97
C TYR A 189 32.56 -4.40 13.54
N ARG A 190 33.87 -4.67 13.67
CA ARG A 190 34.93 -3.73 13.28
C ARG A 190 34.85 -3.40 11.79
N ARG A 191 34.82 -4.43 10.92
CA ARG A 191 34.77 -4.26 9.46
C ARG A 191 33.50 -3.55 9.01
N PHE A 192 32.35 -3.87 9.60
CA PHE A 192 31.10 -3.20 9.26
C PHE A 192 31.14 -1.71 9.64
N THR A 193 31.65 -1.40 10.83
CA THR A 193 31.79 -0.01 11.31
C THR A 193 32.73 0.81 10.44
N GLU A 194 33.92 0.27 10.13
CA GLU A 194 34.91 0.93 9.27
C GLU A 194 34.36 1.18 7.86
N ARG A 195 33.73 0.17 7.24
CA ARG A 195 33.13 0.32 5.90
C ARG A 195 32.03 1.37 5.89
N MET A 196 31.14 1.35 6.87
CA MET A 196 30.06 2.34 6.99
C MET A 196 30.59 3.78 7.17
N ALA A 197 31.69 3.96 7.92
CA ALA A 197 32.32 5.26 8.10
C ALA A 197 33.00 5.79 6.82
N SER A 198 33.57 4.89 6.02
CA SER A 198 34.22 5.24 4.74
C SER A 198 33.23 5.37 3.56
N ALA A 199 32.01 4.89 3.70
CA ALA A 199 31.01 4.91 2.65
C ALA A 199 30.51 6.33 2.40
N GLY A 200 30.58 6.77 1.14
CA GLY A 200 30.18 8.12 0.72
C GLY A 200 31.20 9.24 0.98
N THR A 201 32.38 8.94 1.57
CA THR A 201 33.48 9.92 1.73
C THR A 201 34.52 9.88 0.60
N GLY A 202 34.24 9.12 -0.46
CA GLY A 202 35.13 9.01 -1.62
C GLY A 202 35.21 10.35 -2.38
N ASP A 203 36.31 11.06 -2.17
CA ASP A 203 36.76 12.18 -2.98
C ASP A 203 36.73 11.78 -4.47
N LEU A 204 36.26 12.68 -5.34
CA LEU A 204 36.33 12.54 -6.80
C LEU A 204 37.79 12.68 -7.27
N GLY A 205 38.66 11.78 -6.82
CA GLY A 205 40.02 11.64 -7.33
C GLY A 205 40.02 11.09 -8.76
N GLU A 206 41.06 11.45 -9.51
CA GLU A 206 41.28 11.29 -10.96
C GLU A 206 41.23 9.86 -11.53
N SER A 207 40.69 8.89 -10.80
CA SER A 207 40.55 7.49 -11.18
C SER A 207 39.11 6.97 -11.06
N GLY A 208 38.09 7.76 -11.41
CA GLY A 208 36.77 7.32 -11.92
C GLY A 208 35.96 6.23 -11.18
N GLY A 209 36.38 5.77 -10.01
CA GLY A 209 35.71 4.74 -9.22
C GLY A 209 34.74 5.40 -8.25
N SER A 210 33.45 5.25 -8.48
CA SER A 210 32.44 5.66 -7.50
C SER A 210 32.70 4.92 -6.17
N GLY A 211 32.97 5.66 -5.09
CA GLY A 211 33.09 5.07 -3.76
C GLY A 211 31.86 4.23 -3.39
N GLU A 212 32.05 3.23 -2.53
CA GLU A 212 30.96 2.35 -2.07
C GLU A 212 29.88 3.17 -1.33
N THR A 213 28.61 2.98 -1.69
CA THR A 213 27.50 3.68 -1.03
C THR A 213 27.09 2.98 0.25
N LYS A 214 26.46 3.71 1.19
CA LYS A 214 25.97 3.11 2.45
C LYS A 214 24.98 1.96 2.18
N ALA A 215 24.14 2.08 1.16
CA ALA A 215 23.22 1.02 0.75
C ALA A 215 23.94 -0.27 0.32
N GLN A 216 25.08 -0.15 -0.38
CA GLN A 216 25.91 -1.29 -0.80
C GLN A 216 26.60 -1.95 0.40
N VAL A 217 27.16 -1.17 1.32
CA VAL A 217 27.74 -1.71 2.57
C VAL A 217 26.69 -2.48 3.37
N ILE A 218 25.52 -1.89 3.58
CA ILE A 218 24.43 -2.51 4.34
C ILE A 218 23.99 -3.82 3.67
N ALA A 219 23.65 -3.80 2.38
CA ALA A 219 23.15 -4.99 1.71
C ALA A 219 24.18 -6.13 1.65
N SER A 220 25.45 -5.82 1.38
CA SER A 220 26.52 -6.83 1.39
C SER A 220 26.75 -7.41 2.79
N THR A 221 26.59 -6.61 3.84
CA THR A 221 26.69 -7.08 5.23
C THR A 221 25.51 -7.99 5.59
N PHE A 222 24.28 -7.65 5.18
CA PHE A 222 23.12 -8.54 5.33
C PHE A 222 23.31 -9.85 4.54
N ALA A 223 23.80 -9.76 3.31
CA ALA A 223 24.04 -10.92 2.48
C ALA A 223 25.06 -11.87 3.12
N ALA A 224 26.19 -11.34 3.63
CA ALA A 224 27.18 -12.13 4.35
C ALA A 224 26.62 -12.76 5.62
N ALA A 225 25.83 -12.02 6.40
CA ALA A 225 25.23 -12.51 7.64
C ALA A 225 24.15 -13.58 7.42
N LEU A 226 23.39 -13.51 6.32
CA LEU A 226 22.27 -14.42 6.04
C LEU A 226 22.68 -15.62 5.17
N HIS A 227 23.65 -15.47 4.28
CA HIS A 227 24.01 -16.47 3.27
C HIS A 227 25.48 -16.91 3.31
N GLY A 228 26.30 -16.31 4.16
CA GLY A 228 27.75 -16.52 4.21
C GLY A 228 28.52 -15.62 3.23
N GLU A 229 29.83 -15.48 3.44
CA GLU A 229 30.67 -14.53 2.68
C GLU A 229 30.81 -14.90 1.19
N GLU A 230 30.77 -16.18 0.83
CA GLU A 230 30.98 -16.65 -0.55
C GLU A 230 29.88 -16.20 -1.52
N ASP A 231 28.63 -16.13 -1.04
CA ASP A 231 27.45 -15.75 -1.83
C ASP A 231 27.08 -14.25 -1.69
N ALA A 232 27.82 -13.49 -0.87
CA ALA A 232 27.47 -12.12 -0.48
C ALA A 232 27.57 -11.10 -1.62
N GLY A 233 28.43 -11.36 -2.62
CA GLY A 233 28.70 -10.41 -3.72
C GLY A 233 27.56 -10.28 -4.75
N ALA A 234 26.72 -11.30 -4.90
CA ALA A 234 25.57 -11.31 -5.81
C ALA A 234 24.23 -11.22 -5.06
N SER A 235 24.18 -11.72 -3.83
CA SER A 235 23.00 -11.69 -2.97
C SER A 235 22.73 -10.26 -2.48
N CYS A 236 21.45 -9.84 -2.49
CA CYS A 236 21.01 -8.49 -2.10
C CYS A 236 21.54 -7.32 -2.96
N ARG A 237 22.28 -7.56 -4.05
CA ARG A 237 22.80 -6.49 -4.91
C ARG A 237 21.70 -5.65 -5.56
N PHE A 238 20.59 -6.28 -5.96
CA PHE A 238 19.44 -5.53 -6.49
C PHE A 238 18.79 -4.68 -5.40
N LEU A 239 18.73 -5.18 -4.16
CA LEU A 239 18.17 -4.45 -3.03
C LEU A 239 18.99 -3.19 -2.71
N ALA A 240 20.33 -3.30 -2.67
CA ALA A 240 21.22 -2.13 -2.54
C ALA A 240 20.94 -1.07 -3.61
N GLN A 241 20.82 -1.51 -4.87
CA GLN A 241 20.50 -0.63 -5.99
C GLN A 241 19.16 0.08 -5.75
N ARG A 242 18.11 -0.65 -5.35
CA ARG A 242 16.77 -0.10 -5.12
C ARG A 242 16.73 0.89 -3.97
N TRP A 243 17.42 0.60 -2.87
CA TRP A 243 17.59 1.56 -1.77
C TRP A 243 18.28 2.84 -2.24
N GLN A 244 19.37 2.73 -3.00
CA GLN A 244 20.09 3.88 -3.51
C GLN A 244 19.22 4.71 -4.46
N GLU A 245 18.47 4.07 -5.36
CA GLU A 245 17.59 4.77 -6.28
C GLU A 245 16.50 5.58 -5.57
N TRP A 246 15.94 5.08 -4.47
CA TRP A 246 14.97 5.85 -3.67
C TRP A 246 15.61 7.07 -3.00
N ILE A 247 16.84 6.94 -2.52
CA ILE A 247 17.63 8.06 -1.98
C ILE A 247 17.94 9.08 -3.08
N ASP A 248 18.34 8.63 -4.27
CA ASP A 248 18.63 9.51 -5.40
C ASP A 248 17.37 10.20 -5.93
N ALA A 249 16.22 9.52 -5.89
CA ALA A 249 14.93 10.10 -6.26
C ALA A 249 14.48 11.22 -5.29
N GLU A 250 14.82 11.10 -4.01
CA GLU A 250 14.63 12.17 -3.02
C GLU A 250 15.53 13.37 -3.34
N ARG A 251 16.83 13.13 -3.55
CA ARG A 251 17.79 14.18 -3.96
C ARG A 251 17.40 14.89 -5.26
N ALA A 252 16.77 14.16 -6.18
CA ALA A 252 16.26 14.69 -7.45
C ALA A 252 14.88 15.39 -7.33
N GLY A 253 14.27 15.42 -6.14
CA GLY A 253 12.96 16.05 -5.92
C GLY A 253 11.76 15.28 -6.47
N LEU A 254 11.95 14.02 -6.88
CA LEU A 254 10.88 13.12 -7.33
C LEU A 254 10.08 12.55 -6.15
N VAL A 255 10.69 12.53 -4.97
CA VAL A 255 10.11 12.12 -3.69
C VAL A 255 10.40 13.22 -2.67
N LEU A 256 9.42 13.53 -1.82
CA LEU A 256 9.61 14.49 -0.74
C LEU A 256 10.02 13.75 0.53
N TYR A 257 11.16 14.11 1.12
CA TYR A 257 11.48 13.69 2.48
C TYR A 257 10.93 14.69 3.51
N GLU A 258 10.34 14.17 4.59
CA GLU A 258 9.87 14.99 5.71
C GLU A 258 10.41 14.42 7.02
N ASN A 259 11.24 15.19 7.72
CA ASN A 259 11.78 14.80 9.02
C ASN A 259 10.73 15.03 10.12
N GLN A 260 10.37 13.96 10.81
CA GLN A 260 9.38 13.95 11.90
C GLN A 260 9.77 14.84 13.09
N ASN A 261 11.07 15.11 13.24
CA ASN A 261 11.59 15.95 14.32
C ASN A 261 11.54 17.45 13.99
N ASP A 262 11.29 17.82 12.73
CA ASP A 262 11.22 19.22 12.33
C ASP A 262 9.98 19.90 12.92
N GLU A 263 10.15 21.14 13.38
CA GLU A 263 9.09 21.89 14.08
C GLU A 263 7.87 22.11 13.19
N GLU A 264 8.07 22.41 11.90
CA GLU A 264 7.00 22.62 10.94
C GLU A 264 6.21 21.34 10.67
N ALA A 265 6.88 20.19 10.54
CA ALA A 265 6.23 18.89 10.41
C ALA A 265 5.36 18.57 11.64
N ARG A 266 5.89 18.85 12.84
CA ARG A 266 5.18 18.62 14.12
C ARG A 266 3.96 19.54 14.28
N LYS A 267 4.10 20.83 13.96
CA LYS A 267 2.99 21.81 13.98
C LYS A 267 1.91 21.40 13.00
N ARG A 268 2.28 21.07 11.76
CA ARG A 268 1.38 20.60 10.72
C ARG A 268 0.62 19.34 11.12
N ALA A 269 1.32 18.38 11.72
CA ALA A 269 0.69 17.14 12.18
C ALA A 269 -0.25 17.33 13.39
N GLY A 270 -0.10 18.41 14.15
CA GLY A 270 -0.86 18.63 15.39
C GLY A 270 -0.64 17.52 16.41
N SER A 271 0.52 16.88 16.36
CA SER A 271 0.78 15.60 17.01
C SER A 271 1.15 15.77 18.49
N LYS A 272 0.49 15.01 19.37
CA LYS A 272 0.87 14.92 20.79
C LYS A 272 1.98 13.89 21.05
N GLY A 273 2.57 13.35 19.99
CA GLY A 273 3.60 12.31 20.03
C GLY A 273 3.05 10.90 19.86
N PHE A 274 3.88 10.02 19.29
CA PHE A 274 3.51 8.64 18.97
C PHE A 274 3.04 7.86 20.21
N MET A 275 3.79 7.93 21.31
CA MET A 275 3.48 7.16 22.54
C MET A 275 2.13 7.53 23.15
N THR A 276 1.75 8.81 23.10
CA THR A 276 0.45 9.29 23.59
C THR A 276 -0.68 8.66 22.80
N HIS A 277 -0.61 8.74 21.46
CA HIS A 277 -1.63 8.13 20.60
C HIS A 277 -1.64 6.61 20.70
N PHE A 278 -0.45 5.98 20.84
CA PHE A 278 -0.35 4.54 21.00
C PHE A 278 -1.12 4.09 22.23
N GLY A 279 -0.93 4.75 23.38
CA GLY A 279 -1.69 4.46 24.60
C GLY A 279 -3.21 4.61 24.42
N GLU A 280 -3.65 5.71 23.81
CA GLU A 280 -5.08 5.97 23.54
C GLU A 280 -5.73 4.87 22.68
N TYR A 281 -5.06 4.46 21.58
CA TYR A 281 -5.57 3.42 20.69
C TYR A 281 -5.48 2.02 21.32
N VAL A 282 -4.38 1.71 22.03
CA VAL A 282 -4.23 0.46 22.77
C VAL A 282 -5.36 0.30 23.78
N GLU A 283 -5.61 1.30 24.62
CA GLU A 283 -6.66 1.21 25.65
C GLU A 283 -8.04 0.97 25.04
N ARG A 284 -8.37 1.72 23.99
CA ARG A 284 -9.65 1.61 23.27
C ARG A 284 -9.82 0.23 22.64
N HIS A 285 -8.84 -0.23 21.88
CA HIS A 285 -8.96 -1.48 21.12
C HIS A 285 -8.72 -2.72 21.98
N ALA A 286 -7.88 -2.66 23.02
CA ALA A 286 -7.75 -3.74 23.98
C ALA A 286 -9.05 -3.95 24.77
N ARG A 287 -9.78 -2.87 25.10
CA ARG A 287 -11.11 -2.99 25.72
C ARG A 287 -12.09 -3.73 24.81
N ALA A 288 -12.18 -3.32 23.55
CA ALA A 288 -13.04 -4.00 22.57
C ALA A 288 -12.69 -5.50 22.44
N MET A 289 -11.40 -5.84 22.42
CA MET A 289 -10.95 -7.22 22.35
C MET A 289 -11.29 -8.01 23.62
N ARG A 290 -11.08 -7.45 24.81
CA ARG A 290 -11.46 -8.08 26.08
C ARG A 290 -12.96 -8.31 26.18
N ASP A 291 -13.76 -7.38 25.66
CA ASP A 291 -15.21 -7.48 25.64
C ASP A 291 -15.70 -8.64 24.77
N GLN A 292 -15.05 -8.91 23.64
CA GLN A 292 -15.31 -10.09 22.81
C GLN A 292 -14.94 -11.39 23.51
N CYS A 293 -13.88 -11.38 24.33
CA CYS A 293 -13.47 -12.55 25.12
C CYS A 293 -14.38 -12.80 26.33
N ARG A 294 -15.36 -11.94 26.63
CA ARG A 294 -16.26 -12.12 27.78
C ARG A 294 -17.08 -13.40 27.61
N GLY A 295 -17.08 -14.22 28.66
CA GLY A 295 -17.82 -15.48 28.70
C GLY A 295 -17.07 -16.67 28.10
N LEU A 296 -15.95 -16.45 27.40
CA LEU A 296 -15.04 -17.53 27.01
C LEU A 296 -14.19 -17.95 28.22
N ARG A 297 -13.94 -19.25 28.37
CA ARG A 297 -13.04 -19.81 29.39
C ARG A 297 -12.16 -20.89 28.78
N GLY A 298 -10.94 -21.00 29.31
CA GLY A 298 -10.00 -22.03 28.91
C GLY A 298 -8.55 -21.50 28.89
N PRO A 299 -7.57 -22.41 28.80
CA PRO A 299 -6.16 -22.05 28.81
C PRO A 299 -5.76 -21.13 27.65
N ASP A 300 -6.43 -21.26 26.50
CA ASP A 300 -6.19 -20.42 25.32
C ASP A 300 -6.67 -18.98 25.52
N VAL A 301 -7.78 -18.78 26.26
CA VAL A 301 -8.27 -17.44 26.62
C VAL A 301 -7.27 -16.75 27.53
N ASP A 302 -6.78 -17.45 28.56
CA ASP A 302 -5.79 -16.91 29.49
C ASP A 302 -4.46 -16.60 28.78
N CYS A 303 -4.03 -17.48 27.86
CA CYS A 303 -2.87 -17.22 27.03
C CYS A 303 -3.07 -15.99 26.14
N PHE A 304 -4.22 -15.89 25.48
CA PHE A 304 -4.56 -14.78 24.59
C PHE A 304 -4.59 -13.44 25.33
N LEU A 305 -5.25 -13.38 26.48
CA LEU A 305 -5.34 -12.16 27.29
C LEU A 305 -3.98 -11.74 27.86
N ARG A 306 -3.15 -12.68 28.31
CA ARG A 306 -1.77 -12.38 28.76
C ARG A 306 -0.91 -11.85 27.61
N THR A 307 -0.99 -12.47 26.43
CA THR A 307 -0.26 -11.98 25.26
C THR A 307 -0.75 -10.59 24.85
N LEU A 308 -2.07 -10.35 24.84
CA LEU A 308 -2.66 -9.04 24.57
C LEU A 308 -2.15 -7.96 25.54
N GLU A 309 -2.06 -8.28 26.83
CA GLU A 309 -1.53 -7.36 27.86
C GLU A 309 -0.05 -7.05 27.63
N SER A 310 0.77 -8.06 27.33
CA SER A 310 2.20 -7.87 27.04
C SER A 310 2.41 -6.98 25.80
N ILE A 311 1.73 -7.27 24.68
CA ILE A 311 1.89 -6.48 23.44
C ILE A 311 1.30 -5.06 23.55
N SER A 312 0.35 -4.84 24.45
CA SER A 312 -0.20 -3.49 24.74
C SER A 312 0.88 -2.53 25.28
N GLY A 313 1.91 -3.05 25.94
CA GLY A 313 3.05 -2.27 26.42
C GLY A 313 4.20 -2.14 25.43
N MET A 314 4.09 -2.72 24.22
CA MET A 314 5.18 -2.80 23.25
C MET A 314 4.95 -1.86 22.06
N PRO A 315 5.50 -0.63 22.05
CA PRO A 315 5.35 0.29 20.91
C PRO A 315 6.16 -0.14 19.67
N LYS A 316 7.14 -1.04 19.83
CA LYS A 316 7.94 -1.57 18.73
C LYS A 316 7.27 -2.83 18.15
N ARG A 317 6.81 -2.73 16.90
CA ARG A 317 6.10 -3.81 16.19
C ARG A 317 6.81 -5.16 16.24
N SER A 318 8.11 -5.21 15.92
CA SER A 318 8.85 -6.48 15.92
C SER A 318 8.93 -7.13 17.29
N ASP A 319 8.93 -6.36 18.39
CA ASP A 319 8.90 -6.94 19.74
C ASP A 319 7.52 -7.56 20.02
N ALA A 320 6.44 -6.87 19.65
CA ALA A 320 5.08 -7.39 19.76
C ALA A 320 4.87 -8.65 18.90
N PHE A 321 5.33 -8.64 17.65
CA PHE A 321 5.19 -9.79 16.74
C PHE A 321 6.00 -10.99 17.21
N MET A 322 7.19 -10.76 17.78
CA MET A 322 7.97 -11.82 18.43
C MET A 322 7.28 -12.37 19.67
N CYS A 323 6.65 -11.52 20.49
CA CYS A 323 5.86 -11.96 21.64
C CYS A 323 4.67 -12.83 21.19
N ILE A 324 3.95 -12.41 20.15
CA ILE A 324 2.86 -13.18 19.55
C ILE A 324 3.38 -14.52 19.00
N LYS A 325 4.48 -14.51 18.24
CA LYS A 325 5.08 -15.72 17.64
C LYS A 325 5.50 -16.75 18.69
N ARG A 326 5.97 -16.31 19.87
CA ARG A 326 6.37 -17.18 20.98
C ARG A 326 5.19 -17.64 21.85
N SER A 327 3.99 -17.09 21.65
CA SER A 327 2.80 -17.52 22.38
C SER A 327 2.39 -18.95 21.98
N LYS A 328 1.67 -19.64 22.87
CA LYS A 328 1.18 -21.02 22.64
C LYS A 328 -0.15 -21.06 21.86
N LEU A 329 -0.54 -19.95 21.26
CA LEU A 329 -1.83 -19.80 20.56
C LEU A 329 -1.79 -20.45 19.16
N PRO A 330 -2.94 -20.91 18.64
CA PRO A 330 -3.05 -21.40 17.26
C PRO A 330 -2.76 -20.30 16.23
N GLU A 331 -2.32 -20.68 15.02
CA GLU A 331 -1.96 -19.71 13.96
C GLU A 331 -3.16 -18.98 13.35
N ARG A 332 -4.15 -19.71 12.79
CA ARG A 332 -5.26 -19.16 11.98
C ARG A 332 -6.64 -19.67 12.41
N ASP A 333 -7.70 -19.04 11.87
CA ASP A 333 -9.12 -19.45 11.87
C ASP A 333 -9.85 -19.61 13.21
N HIS A 334 -9.26 -19.09 14.29
CA HIS A 334 -9.93 -18.94 15.57
C HIS A 334 -9.86 -17.49 16.07
N MET A 335 -10.91 -17.04 16.76
CA MET A 335 -10.93 -15.74 17.44
C MET A 335 -9.72 -15.59 18.40
N LEU A 336 -9.32 -16.69 19.04
CA LEU A 336 -8.18 -16.75 19.96
C LEU A 336 -6.91 -17.22 19.25
N SER A 337 -6.50 -16.52 18.19
CA SER A 337 -5.35 -16.90 17.37
C SER A 337 -4.22 -15.87 17.40
N ARG A 338 -3.03 -16.29 16.98
CA ARG A 338 -1.89 -15.40 16.73
C ARG A 338 -2.19 -14.39 15.62
N GLN A 339 -2.92 -14.80 14.58
CA GLN A 339 -3.35 -13.89 13.52
C GLN A 339 -4.25 -12.76 14.07
N MET A 340 -5.23 -13.06 14.93
CA MET A 340 -6.10 -12.04 15.52
C MET A 340 -5.31 -11.00 16.34
N LEU A 341 -4.29 -11.42 17.09
CA LEU A 341 -3.42 -10.50 17.84
C LEU A 341 -2.53 -9.65 16.92
N ARG A 342 -2.07 -10.22 15.80
CA ARG A 342 -1.33 -9.46 14.76
C ARG A 342 -2.22 -8.42 14.11
N ASP A 343 -3.40 -8.83 13.66
CA ASP A 343 -4.45 -7.98 13.08
C ASP A 343 -4.80 -6.82 14.02
N TRP A 344 -4.98 -7.11 15.32
CA TRP A 344 -5.23 -6.11 16.35
C TRP A 344 -4.07 -5.11 16.47
N TYR A 345 -2.84 -5.62 16.63
CA TYR A 345 -1.66 -4.78 16.84
C TYR A 345 -1.39 -3.89 15.62
N GLN A 346 -1.53 -4.46 14.42
CA GLN A 346 -1.33 -3.77 13.16
C GLN A 346 -2.29 -2.60 13.02
N LEU A 347 -3.58 -2.79 13.32
CA LEU A 347 -4.57 -1.72 13.29
C LEU A 347 -4.22 -0.59 14.28
N VAL A 348 -3.88 -0.94 15.52
CA VAL A 348 -3.46 0.02 16.55
C VAL A 348 -2.25 0.82 16.09
N TYR A 349 -1.22 0.14 15.57
CA TYR A 349 0.02 0.75 15.13
C TYR A 349 -0.20 1.70 13.95
N GLN A 350 -0.94 1.27 12.92
CA GLN A 350 -1.20 2.08 11.73
C GLN A 350 -2.07 3.31 12.04
N GLN A 351 -3.10 3.18 12.87
CA GLN A 351 -3.91 4.32 13.31
C GLN A 351 -3.08 5.31 14.13
N THR A 352 -2.23 4.79 15.03
CA THR A 352 -1.29 5.61 15.80
C THR A 352 -0.35 6.37 14.88
N MET A 353 0.25 5.69 13.90
CA MET A 353 1.21 6.31 12.98
C MET A 353 0.54 7.37 12.11
N ALA A 354 -0.61 7.06 11.50
CA ALA A 354 -1.37 8.03 10.70
C ALA A 354 -1.72 9.27 11.52
N ARG A 355 -2.22 9.09 12.75
CA ARG A 355 -2.53 10.21 13.64
C ARG A 355 -1.28 10.98 14.03
N HIS A 356 -0.18 10.29 14.33
CA HIS A 356 1.09 10.90 14.71
C HIS A 356 1.66 11.79 13.60
N LEU A 357 1.51 11.40 12.34
CA LEU A 357 2.03 12.13 11.17
C LEU A 357 1.03 13.15 10.59
N GLY A 358 -0.17 13.24 11.16
CA GLY A 358 -1.25 14.10 10.66
C GLY A 358 -1.78 13.66 9.30
N ALA A 359 -1.74 12.36 9.02
CA ALA A 359 -2.23 11.76 7.79
C ALA A 359 -3.56 11.04 8.03
N GLN A 360 -4.35 10.90 6.97
CA GLN A 360 -5.54 10.05 6.98
C GLN A 360 -5.16 8.62 6.65
N LEU A 361 -5.71 7.64 7.37
CA LEU A 361 -5.49 6.22 7.08
C LEU A 361 -6.58 5.69 6.15
N ILE A 362 -6.19 5.08 5.04
CA ILE A 362 -7.11 4.38 4.12
C ILE A 362 -6.67 2.94 3.89
N ALA A 363 -7.62 2.11 3.49
CA ALA A 363 -7.38 0.77 2.99
C ALA A 363 -7.94 0.66 1.56
N VAL A 364 -7.15 0.12 0.64
CA VAL A 364 -7.56 -0.06 -0.76
C VAL A 364 -7.61 -1.54 -1.08
N ASP A 365 -8.80 -2.05 -1.37
CA ASP A 365 -9.04 -3.45 -1.70
C ASP A 365 -8.32 -4.45 -0.77
N ALA A 366 -8.15 -4.05 0.50
CA ALA A 366 -7.55 -4.87 1.53
C ALA A 366 -8.57 -5.93 1.94
N GLU A 367 -8.11 -7.17 2.09
CA GLU A 367 -8.89 -8.18 2.79
C GLU A 367 -9.25 -7.61 4.17
N ARG A 368 -10.51 -7.77 4.57
CA ARG A 368 -10.98 -7.18 5.82
C ARG A 368 -10.20 -7.81 6.97
N ASN A 369 -9.26 -7.05 7.56
CA ASN A 369 -8.63 -7.39 8.82
C ASN A 369 -9.74 -7.85 9.79
N SER A 370 -9.58 -9.06 10.33
CA SER A 370 -10.63 -9.72 11.09
C SER A 370 -11.03 -8.89 12.33
N PHE A 371 -10.05 -8.19 12.92
CA PHE A 371 -10.28 -7.24 14.00
C PHE A 371 -10.87 -5.91 13.51
N ALA A 372 -10.50 -5.40 12.33
CA ALA A 372 -11.10 -4.16 11.80
C ALA A 372 -12.63 -4.29 11.63
N GLN A 373 -13.14 -5.50 11.35
CA GLN A 373 -14.59 -5.77 11.35
C GLN A 373 -15.21 -5.60 12.74
N ILE A 374 -14.51 -6.09 13.78
CA ILE A 374 -14.92 -5.99 15.18
C ILE A 374 -14.84 -4.54 15.66
N ALA A 375 -13.74 -3.85 15.35
CA ALA A 375 -13.50 -2.46 15.74
C ALA A 375 -14.43 -1.48 15.01
N GLY A 376 -14.71 -1.71 13.72
CA GLY A 376 -15.63 -0.90 12.92
C GLY A 376 -17.09 -0.98 13.38
N GLN A 377 -17.51 -2.11 13.96
CA GLN A 377 -18.83 -2.22 14.62
C GLN A 377 -18.91 -1.42 15.94
N ALA A 378 -17.77 -1.24 16.63
CA ALA A 378 -17.69 -0.56 17.91
C ALA A 378 -17.35 0.94 17.81
N SER A 379 -16.96 1.43 16.63
CA SER A 379 -16.39 2.77 16.48
C SER A 379 -16.78 3.42 15.16
N GLY A 380 -17.74 4.33 15.18
CA GLY A 380 -18.14 5.11 14.01
C GLY A 380 -17.15 6.21 13.59
N SER A 381 -15.84 5.92 13.49
CA SER A 381 -14.80 6.83 12.97
C SER A 381 -13.42 6.14 12.81
N ALA A 382 -12.93 5.96 11.57
CA ALA A 382 -11.91 6.79 10.88
C ALA A 382 -11.11 6.04 9.76
N SER A 383 -11.55 4.89 9.25
CA SER A 383 -10.82 4.15 8.18
C SER A 383 -11.67 3.94 6.94
N MET A 384 -11.35 4.65 5.85
CA MET A 384 -12.09 4.49 4.59
C MET A 384 -11.59 3.26 3.83
N MET A 385 -12.53 2.42 3.39
CA MET A 385 -12.25 1.30 2.50
C MET A 385 -12.65 1.63 1.07
N LEU A 386 -11.66 1.65 0.18
CA LEU A 386 -11.85 1.76 -1.26
C LEU A 386 -11.61 0.36 -1.86
N SER A 387 -12.61 -0.52 -1.83
CA SER A 387 -12.55 -1.81 -2.55
C SER A 387 -13.27 -1.68 -3.89
N GLY A 388 -13.08 -2.58 -4.86
CA GLY A 388 -13.85 -2.50 -6.10
C GLY A 388 -13.31 -3.04 -7.40
N ALA A 389 -14.23 -3.24 -8.36
CA ALA A 389 -13.88 -3.36 -9.78
C ALA A 389 -13.13 -2.11 -10.27
N ILE A 390 -13.35 -0.94 -9.67
CA ILE A 390 -12.63 0.30 -9.98
C ILE A 390 -11.13 0.16 -9.70
N THR A 391 -10.74 -0.41 -8.57
CA THR A 391 -9.32 -0.61 -8.24
C THR A 391 -8.66 -1.56 -9.23
N GLN A 392 -9.36 -2.61 -9.66
CA GLN A 392 -8.89 -3.53 -10.69
C GLN A 392 -8.74 -2.85 -12.06
N MET A 393 -9.73 -2.07 -12.48
CA MET A 393 -9.69 -1.27 -13.73
C MET A 393 -8.51 -0.28 -13.70
N LEU A 394 -8.32 0.43 -12.59
CA LEU A 394 -7.19 1.34 -12.42
C LEU A 394 -5.85 0.60 -12.43
N GLY A 395 -5.78 -0.63 -11.93
CA GLY A 395 -4.58 -1.46 -11.99
C GLY A 395 -4.21 -1.87 -13.41
N GLY A 396 -5.20 -2.31 -14.20
CA GLY A 396 -5.00 -2.71 -15.59
C GLY A 396 -4.78 -1.54 -16.57
N MET A 397 -5.10 -0.32 -16.16
CA MET A 397 -5.01 0.86 -17.02
C MET A 397 -3.55 1.15 -17.43
N PRO A 398 -3.23 1.33 -18.73
CA PRO A 398 -1.91 1.78 -19.15
C PRO A 398 -1.53 3.14 -18.55
N PHE A 399 -0.24 3.38 -18.31
CA PHE A 399 0.28 4.63 -17.75
C PHE A 399 -0.28 5.89 -18.43
N VAL A 400 -0.17 5.95 -19.77
CA VAL A 400 -0.60 7.11 -20.55
C VAL A 400 -2.10 7.35 -20.38
N ARG A 401 -2.91 6.29 -20.35
CA ARG A 401 -4.36 6.38 -20.15
C ARG A 401 -4.70 6.93 -18.77
N PHE A 402 -3.99 6.49 -17.73
CA PHE A 402 -4.18 7.03 -16.38
C PHE A 402 -3.81 8.52 -16.28
N ALA A 403 -2.70 8.92 -16.91
CA ALA A 403 -2.30 10.33 -16.97
C ALA A 403 -3.35 11.19 -17.71
N THR A 404 -3.86 10.71 -18.85
CA THR A 404 -4.95 11.36 -19.60
C THR A 404 -6.23 11.46 -18.77
N LEU A 405 -6.63 10.40 -18.08
CA LEU A 405 -7.76 10.42 -17.15
C LEU A 405 -7.60 11.52 -16.09
N CYS A 406 -6.41 11.62 -15.49
CA CYS A 406 -6.13 12.64 -14.46
C CYS A 406 -6.26 14.07 -15.01
N TYR A 407 -5.88 14.27 -16.27
CA TYR A 407 -5.96 15.57 -16.95
C TYR A 407 -7.39 15.91 -17.36
N GLU A 408 -8.06 15.02 -18.08
CA GLU A 408 -9.41 15.24 -18.64
C GLU A 408 -10.48 15.31 -17.54
N CYS A 409 -10.36 14.46 -16.52
CA CYS A 409 -11.33 14.37 -15.44
C CYS A 409 -10.95 15.20 -14.20
N ARG A 410 -10.10 16.23 -14.34
CA ARG A 410 -9.62 17.07 -13.23
C ARG A 410 -10.75 17.64 -12.36
N GLY A 411 -11.86 18.03 -12.97
CA GLY A 411 -13.05 18.54 -12.26
C GLY A 411 -13.76 17.47 -11.45
N THR A 412 -13.94 16.27 -12.03
CA THR A 412 -14.51 15.11 -11.34
C THR A 412 -13.63 14.68 -10.17
N ILE A 413 -12.31 14.66 -10.36
CA ILE A 413 -11.33 14.33 -9.31
C ILE A 413 -11.36 15.39 -8.20
N ALA A 414 -11.40 16.68 -8.52
CA ALA A 414 -11.51 17.73 -7.51
C ALA A 414 -12.80 17.60 -6.68
N ALA A 415 -13.93 17.31 -7.32
CA ALA A 415 -15.19 17.06 -6.63
C ALA A 415 -15.14 15.80 -5.75
N TRP A 416 -14.47 14.74 -6.22
CA TRP A 416 -14.21 13.51 -5.47
C TRP A 416 -13.39 13.78 -4.21
N ARG A 417 -12.29 14.52 -4.33
CA ARG A 417 -11.40 14.88 -3.23
C ARG A 417 -12.03 15.81 -2.20
N ALA A 418 -12.98 16.64 -2.62
CA ALA A 418 -13.74 17.52 -1.74
C ALA A 418 -14.92 16.77 -1.07
N CYS A 419 -15.14 15.50 -1.36
CA CYS A 419 -16.27 14.74 -0.85
C CYS A 419 -15.98 14.22 0.57
N THR A 420 -16.58 14.84 1.57
CA THR A 420 -16.40 14.52 2.99
C THR A 420 -17.60 13.73 3.58
N PRO A 421 -17.41 12.98 4.68
CA PRO A 421 -18.46 12.16 5.29
C PRO A 421 -19.68 12.94 5.82
N ASP A 422 -19.50 14.23 6.14
CA ASP A 422 -20.54 15.16 6.62
C ASP A 422 -21.46 15.68 5.50
N MET A 423 -21.10 15.46 4.22
CA MET A 423 -21.94 15.83 3.09
C MET A 423 -23.19 14.94 2.97
N SER A 424 -24.23 15.44 2.28
CA SER A 424 -25.47 14.67 2.10
C SER A 424 -25.22 13.36 1.33
N ARG A 425 -25.88 12.28 1.75
CA ARG A 425 -25.78 10.95 1.09
C ARG A 425 -26.07 11.01 -0.42
N ARG A 426 -26.97 11.90 -0.86
CA ARG A 426 -27.26 12.10 -2.29
C ARG A 426 -26.04 12.65 -3.03
N ARG A 427 -25.36 13.65 -2.46
CA ARG A 427 -24.18 14.27 -3.07
C ARG A 427 -22.99 13.31 -3.09
N GLN A 428 -22.77 12.57 -2.00
CA GLN A 428 -21.76 11.51 -1.94
C GLN A 428 -21.97 10.47 -3.04
N ARG A 429 -23.21 9.98 -3.23
CA ARG A 429 -23.54 9.03 -4.31
C ARG A 429 -23.28 9.59 -5.70
N VAL A 430 -23.66 10.83 -5.97
CA VAL A 430 -23.42 11.46 -7.29
C VAL A 430 -21.93 11.58 -7.57
N VAL A 431 -21.16 12.09 -6.62
CA VAL A 431 -19.72 12.29 -6.77
C VAL A 431 -19.00 10.95 -6.95
N THR A 432 -19.36 9.92 -6.18
CA THR A 432 -18.85 8.55 -6.33
C THR A 432 -19.16 7.98 -7.71
N ARG A 433 -20.41 8.12 -8.16
CA ARG A 433 -20.87 7.58 -9.45
C ARG A 433 -20.19 8.27 -10.63
N ASN A 434 -20.01 9.59 -10.56
CA ASN A 434 -19.31 10.34 -11.60
C ASN A 434 -17.84 9.90 -11.69
N MET A 435 -17.18 9.68 -10.56
CA MET A 435 -15.79 9.19 -10.56
C MET A 435 -15.69 7.78 -11.13
N ALA A 436 -16.58 6.87 -10.71
CA ALA A 436 -16.64 5.51 -11.23
C ALA A 436 -16.86 5.48 -12.76
N TYR A 437 -17.80 6.29 -13.24
CA TYR A 437 -18.09 6.43 -14.67
C TYR A 437 -16.89 6.95 -15.47
N SER A 438 -16.21 7.99 -14.97
CA SER A 438 -15.01 8.52 -15.63
C SER A 438 -13.88 7.48 -15.74
N ILE A 439 -13.69 6.67 -14.70
CA ILE A 439 -12.69 5.59 -14.71
C ILE A 439 -13.08 4.50 -15.71
N GLU A 440 -14.33 4.06 -15.69
CA GLU A 440 -14.86 3.04 -16.60
C GLU A 440 -14.70 3.50 -18.06
N GLN A 441 -15.13 4.72 -18.37
CA GLN A 441 -15.00 5.30 -19.71
C GLN A 441 -13.55 5.38 -20.17
N ALA A 442 -12.62 5.76 -19.28
CA ALA A 442 -11.19 5.80 -19.61
C ALA A 442 -10.55 4.40 -19.73
N SER A 443 -11.16 3.37 -19.12
CA SER A 443 -10.70 1.98 -19.19
C SER A 443 -11.23 1.22 -20.40
N GLN A 444 -12.27 1.72 -21.07
CA GLN A 444 -12.82 1.09 -22.26
C GLN A 444 -11.81 1.18 -23.41
N GLU A 445 -11.29 0.03 -23.82
CA GLU A 445 -10.60 -0.13 -25.10
C GLU A 445 -11.67 -0.30 -26.17
N THR A 446 -12.08 0.79 -26.81
CA THR A 446 -12.96 0.70 -27.97
C THR A 446 -12.18 0.06 -29.12
N SER A 447 -12.43 -1.22 -29.35
CA SER A 447 -11.92 -1.92 -30.52
C SER A 447 -12.85 -1.63 -31.71
N LEU A 448 -12.28 -1.54 -32.92
CA LEU A 448 -13.06 -1.38 -34.15
C LEU A 448 -14.12 -2.47 -34.34
N ILE A 449 -13.91 -3.66 -33.77
CA ILE A 449 -14.83 -4.79 -33.85
C ILE A 449 -16.01 -4.61 -32.90
N ASP A 450 -15.79 -4.04 -31.72
CA ASP A 450 -16.86 -3.75 -30.76
C ASP A 450 -17.71 -2.57 -31.25
N ASP A 451 -17.07 -1.56 -31.85
CA ASP A 451 -17.77 -0.50 -32.58
C ASP A 451 -18.55 -1.08 -33.76
N ALA A 452 -17.98 -2.00 -34.54
CA ALA A 452 -18.69 -2.65 -35.64
C ALA A 452 -19.89 -3.47 -35.18
N LYS A 453 -19.82 -4.17 -34.04
CA LYS A 453 -20.97 -4.89 -33.44
C LYS A 453 -22.03 -3.93 -32.94
N GLY A 454 -21.62 -2.84 -32.29
CA GLY A 454 -22.52 -1.77 -31.85
C GLY A 454 -23.25 -1.10 -33.01
N MET A 455 -22.51 -0.79 -34.09
CA MET A 455 -23.03 -0.24 -35.34
C MET A 455 -23.92 -1.23 -36.08
N ALA A 456 -23.56 -2.52 -36.13
CA ALA A 456 -24.39 -3.56 -36.74
C ALA A 456 -25.70 -3.75 -35.98
N GLY A 457 -25.67 -3.70 -34.64
CA GLY A 457 -26.87 -3.71 -33.81
C GLY A 457 -27.74 -2.47 -34.04
N GLY A 458 -27.13 -1.28 -34.13
CA GLY A 458 -27.82 -0.05 -34.48
C GLY A 458 -28.46 -0.09 -35.88
N ALA A 459 -27.73 -0.61 -36.88
CA ALA A 459 -28.21 -0.77 -38.24
C ALA A 459 -29.35 -1.81 -38.35
N ALA A 460 -29.26 -2.92 -37.62
CA ALA A 460 -30.33 -3.93 -37.56
C ALA A 460 -31.62 -3.36 -36.95
N ILE A 461 -31.49 -2.57 -35.87
CA ILE A 461 -32.65 -1.91 -35.24
C ILE A 461 -33.23 -0.84 -36.16
N ALA A 462 -32.39 -0.04 -36.82
CA ALA A 462 -32.83 0.94 -37.81
C ALA A 462 -33.55 0.26 -38.99
N ALA A 463 -33.06 -0.90 -39.45
CA ALA A 463 -33.71 -1.67 -40.50
C ALA A 463 -35.08 -2.24 -40.06
N ILE A 464 -35.19 -2.74 -38.83
CA ILE A 464 -36.48 -3.19 -38.26
C ILE A 464 -37.46 -2.02 -38.15
N LEU A 465 -37.01 -0.86 -37.67
CA LEU A 465 -37.85 0.33 -37.55
C LEU A 465 -38.29 0.86 -38.92
N ALA A 466 -37.40 0.88 -39.91
CA ALA A 466 -37.73 1.25 -41.28
C ALA A 466 -38.73 0.27 -41.92
N PHE A 467 -38.57 -1.03 -41.65
CA PHE A 467 -39.51 -2.05 -42.11
C PHE A 467 -40.89 -1.92 -41.46
N VAL A 468 -40.95 -1.66 -40.15
CA VAL A 468 -42.20 -1.38 -39.42
C VAL A 468 -42.87 -0.12 -39.95
N SER A 469 -42.11 0.93 -40.27
CA SER A 469 -42.62 2.15 -40.92
C SER A 469 -43.24 1.83 -42.29
N ALA A 470 -42.50 1.13 -43.15
CA ALA A 470 -42.97 0.77 -44.50
C ALA A 470 -44.19 -0.17 -44.49
N MET A 471 -44.29 -1.07 -43.51
CA MET A 471 -45.44 -1.93 -43.31
C MET A 471 -46.64 -1.18 -42.72
N SER A 472 -46.39 -0.20 -41.85
CA SER A 472 -47.45 0.67 -41.33
C SER A 472 -48.10 1.46 -42.47
N ASP A 473 -47.29 1.99 -43.39
CA ASP A 473 -47.74 2.74 -44.57
C ASP A 473 -48.53 1.88 -45.57
N ASN A 474 -48.15 0.61 -45.77
CA ASN A 474 -48.77 -0.26 -46.79
C ASN A 474 -49.88 -1.21 -46.28
N VAL A 475 -49.89 -1.60 -45.00
CA VAL A 475 -50.78 -2.68 -44.50
C VAL A 475 -51.74 -2.18 -43.41
N TRP A 476 -51.33 -1.24 -42.57
CA TRP A 476 -52.10 -0.84 -41.37
C TRP A 476 -52.83 0.51 -41.52
N LEU A 477 -52.32 1.40 -42.36
CA LEU A 477 -52.86 2.75 -42.58
C LEU A 477 -53.63 2.86 -43.91
N ASN A 478 -54.38 1.82 -44.30
CA ASN A 478 -55.32 1.92 -45.43
C ASN A 478 -56.47 2.89 -45.08
N GLY A 479 -56.29 4.16 -45.44
CA GLY A 479 -57.34 5.19 -45.61
C GLY A 479 -58.14 5.66 -44.40
N ASN A 480 -58.14 4.95 -43.27
CA ASN A 480 -59.06 5.21 -42.14
C ASN A 480 -58.37 5.33 -40.77
N ALA A 481 -57.05 5.35 -40.73
CA ALA A 481 -56.32 5.57 -39.49
C ALA A 481 -56.33 7.07 -39.14
N PRO A 482 -56.70 7.45 -37.90
CA PRO A 482 -56.63 8.82 -37.46
C PRO A 482 -55.21 9.38 -37.57
N ILE A 483 -55.07 10.61 -38.07
CA ILE A 483 -53.78 11.30 -38.24
C ILE A 483 -52.93 11.25 -36.95
N TRP A 484 -53.56 11.29 -35.78
CA TRP A 484 -52.86 11.22 -34.49
C TRP A 484 -52.10 9.89 -34.28
N MET A 485 -52.58 8.75 -34.81
CA MET A 485 -51.85 7.47 -34.72
C MET A 485 -50.59 7.47 -35.58
N ILE A 486 -50.64 8.08 -36.76
CA ILE A 486 -49.48 8.21 -37.66
C ILE A 486 -48.40 9.07 -36.98
N VAL A 487 -48.80 10.18 -36.37
CA VAL A 487 -47.89 11.07 -35.62
C VAL A 487 -47.26 10.35 -34.42
N VAL A 488 -48.04 9.55 -33.67
CA VAL A 488 -47.53 8.78 -32.52
C VAL A 488 -46.56 7.68 -32.97
N ALA A 489 -46.85 6.97 -34.05
CA ALA A 489 -45.97 5.94 -34.59
C ALA A 489 -44.64 6.54 -35.09
N ALA A 490 -44.69 7.64 -35.83
CA ALA A 490 -43.50 8.36 -36.30
C ALA A 490 -42.65 8.90 -35.14
N TRP A 491 -43.30 9.44 -34.10
CA TRP A 491 -42.63 9.90 -32.88
C TRP A 491 -41.95 8.74 -32.13
N PHE A 492 -42.62 7.60 -32.02
CA PHE A 492 -42.06 6.41 -31.37
C PHE A 492 -40.85 5.87 -32.13
N ILE A 493 -40.93 5.77 -33.46
CA ILE A 493 -39.82 5.34 -34.32
C ILE A 493 -38.62 6.28 -34.18
N GLY A 494 -38.86 7.60 -34.11
CA GLY A 494 -37.81 8.60 -33.94
C GLY A 494 -37.10 8.55 -32.58
N ILE A 495 -37.81 8.19 -31.51
CA ILE A 495 -37.29 8.25 -30.13
C ILE A 495 -36.70 6.92 -29.64
N VAL A 496 -37.08 5.79 -30.24
CA VAL A 496 -36.55 4.47 -29.83
C VAL A 496 -35.02 4.39 -29.84
N PRO A 497 -34.29 4.92 -30.85
CA PRO A 497 -32.82 4.96 -30.81
C PRO A 497 -32.28 5.68 -29.57
N ASP A 498 -32.80 6.88 -29.26
CA ASP A 498 -32.38 7.66 -28.09
C ASP A 498 -32.72 6.95 -26.77
N LEU A 499 -33.86 6.25 -26.69
CA LEU A 499 -34.24 5.46 -25.51
C LEU A 499 -33.37 4.22 -25.33
N LEU A 500 -32.91 3.60 -26.41
CA LEU A 500 -32.01 2.46 -26.35
C LEU A 500 -30.61 2.88 -25.95
N ASP A 501 -30.11 4.00 -26.46
CA ASP A 501 -28.83 4.56 -26.05
C ASP A 501 -28.88 5.03 -24.60
N LEU A 502 -29.97 5.67 -24.18
CA LEU A 502 -30.24 5.97 -22.78
C LEU A 502 -30.32 4.70 -21.93
N GLY A 503 -30.95 3.63 -22.43
CA GLY A 503 -31.07 2.34 -21.74
C GLY A 503 -29.72 1.65 -21.55
N LYS A 504 -28.90 1.58 -22.60
CA LYS A 504 -27.52 1.06 -22.56
C LYS A 504 -26.67 1.88 -21.58
N TRP A 505 -26.77 3.21 -21.63
CA TRP A 505 -26.08 4.09 -20.70
C TRP A 505 -26.54 3.85 -19.25
N VAL A 506 -27.85 3.80 -18.99
CA VAL A 506 -28.40 3.54 -17.65
C VAL A 506 -27.96 2.17 -17.12
N TRP A 507 -27.89 1.15 -17.97
CA TRP A 507 -27.52 -0.20 -17.57
C TRP A 507 -26.03 -0.35 -17.32
N GLY A 508 -25.18 0.23 -18.18
CA GLY A 508 -23.73 0.30 -17.96
C GLY A 508 -23.40 1.00 -16.64
N VAL A 509 -24.01 2.17 -16.42
CA VAL A 509 -23.78 2.96 -15.20
C VAL A 509 -24.37 2.28 -13.93
N ARG A 510 -25.41 1.45 -14.06
CA ARG A 510 -25.90 0.62 -12.94
C ARG A 510 -24.95 -0.54 -12.64
N SER A 511 -24.32 -1.13 -13.65
CA SER A 511 -23.35 -2.23 -13.45
C SER A 511 -22.06 -1.75 -12.77
N SER A 512 -21.61 -0.52 -13.05
CA SER A 512 -20.40 0.06 -12.46
C SER A 512 -20.56 0.59 -11.03
N SER A 513 -21.76 0.46 -10.45
CA SER A 513 -22.08 0.96 -9.10
C SER A 513 -21.59 0.09 -7.93
N LYS A 514 -20.76 -0.94 -8.19
CA LYS A 514 -19.95 -1.57 -7.15
C LYS A 514 -18.58 -0.90 -7.21
N THR A 515 -18.37 0.30 -6.68
CA THR A 515 -17.88 0.46 -5.30
C THR A 515 -17.50 1.90 -4.96
N VAL A 516 -17.87 2.32 -3.75
CA VAL A 516 -16.97 2.86 -2.69
C VAL A 516 -17.76 2.64 -1.41
N VAL A 517 -17.22 1.89 -0.45
CA VAL A 517 -17.86 1.76 0.86
C VAL A 517 -17.18 2.72 1.81
N TYR A 518 -17.81 3.88 2.01
CA TYR A 518 -17.53 4.72 3.16
C TYR A 518 -17.84 3.92 4.42
N MET A 519 -16.82 3.30 5.01
CA MET A 519 -16.87 2.96 6.44
C MET A 519 -16.29 4.18 7.14
N ALA A 520 -17.16 4.97 7.75
CA ALA A 520 -16.75 5.92 8.77
C ALA A 520 -16.43 5.13 10.03
#